data_AF-A0A7K0Z739-F1
#
_entry.id   AF-A0A7K0Z739-F1
#
_cell.length_a   1.000
_cell.length_b   1.000
_cell.length_c   1.000
_cell.angle_alpha   90.00
_cell.angle_beta   90.00
_cell.angle_gamma   90.00
#
_symmetry.space_group_name_H-M   'P 1'
#
loop_
_entity.id
_entity.type
_entity.pdbx_description
1 polymer ?
#
loop_
_entity_poly.entity_id
_entity_poly.type
_entity_poly.pdbx_seq_one_letter_code
_entity_poly.pdbx_strand_id
1 'polypeptide(L)' 'MNSSSEILKALENESIEILRETAAAFRKPVLLYSIGKDSAVLLHLAAKAFYPAP' A
#
# COMPACT_ATOMS: atom_id res chain seq x y z
N MET A 1 -4.89 -25.79 0.00
CA MET A 1 -5.44 -24.72 0.86
C MET A 1 -4.35 -23.67 1.00
N ASN A 2 -4.54 -22.45 0.49
CA ASN A 2 -3.55 -21.39 0.66
C ASN A 2 -3.51 -20.98 2.13
N SER A 3 -2.31 -20.89 2.70
CA SER A 3 -2.16 -20.37 4.06
C SER A 3 -2.54 -18.89 4.09
N SER A 4 -3.06 -18.39 5.23
CA SER A 4 -3.39 -16.97 5.37
C SER A 4 -2.22 -16.05 5.05
N SER A 5 -0.98 -16.50 5.27
CA SER A 5 0.24 -15.77 4.92
C SER A 5 0.38 -15.56 3.41
N GLU A 6 0.08 -16.59 2.60
CA GLU A 6 0.14 -16.48 1.13
C GLU A 6 -0.90 -15.48 0.60
N ILE A 7 -2.10 -15.47 1.18
CA ILE A 7 -3.14 -14.50 0.84
C ILE A 7 -2.68 -13.08 1.19
N LEU A 8 -2.12 -12.88 2.39
CA LEU A 8 -1.63 -11.57 2.82
C LEU A 8 -0.49 -11.04 1.95
N LYS A 9 0.44 -11.91 1.53
CA LYS A 9 1.50 -11.53 0.58
C LYS A 9 0.94 -11.10 -0.77
N ALA A 10 -0.06 -11.83 -1.28
CA ALA A 10 -0.70 -11.48 -2.55
C ALA A 10 -1.38 -10.10 -2.47
N LEU A 11 -2.18 -9.87 -1.41
CA LEU A 11 -2.86 -8.59 -1.18
C LEU A 11 -1.88 -7.42 -0.97
N GLU A 12 -0.76 -7.69 -0.27
CA GLU A 12 0.29 -6.69 -0.07
C GLU A 12 0.96 -6.29 -1.40
N ASN A 13 1.29 -7.27 -2.24
CA ASN A 13 1.90 -7.01 -3.55
C ASN A 13 0.96 -6.19 -4.45
N GLU A 14 -0.31 -6.59 -4.54
CA GLU A 14 -1.34 -5.89 -5.33
C GLU A 14 -1.54 -4.45 -4.81
N SER A 15 -1.58 -4.27 -3.48
CA SER A 15 -1.74 -2.93 -2.89
C SER A 15 -0.54 -2.02 -3.20
N ILE A 16 0.69 -2.55 -3.17
CA ILE A 16 1.91 -1.80 -3.52
C ILE A 16 1.89 -1.37 -4.99
N GLU A 17 1.46 -2.25 -5.89
CA GLU A 17 1.31 -1.96 -7.31
C GLU A 17 0.34 -0.79 -7.54
N ILE A 18 -0.85 -0.86 -6.93
CA ILE A 18 -1.87 0.20 -7.01
C ILE A 18 -1.35 1.55 -6.49
N LEU A 19 -0.60 1.54 -5.38
CA LEU A 19 -0.02 2.77 -4.82
C LEU A 19 1.00 3.41 -5.77
N ARG A 20 1.84 2.60 -6.42
CA ARG A 20 2.83 3.08 -7.39
C ARG A 20 2.19 3.57 -8.68
N GLU A 21 1.19 2.87 -9.20
CA GLU A 21 0.42 3.34 -10.36
C GLU A 21 -0.29 4.66 -10.06
N THR A 22 -0.89 4.79 -8.88
CA THR A 22 -1.52 6.04 -8.43
C THR A 22 -0.50 7.18 -8.37
N ALA A 23 0.69 6.94 -7.81
CA ALA A 23 1.75 7.94 -7.77
C ALA A 23 2.26 8.34 -9.17
N ALA A 24 2.32 7.39 -10.11
CA ALA A 24 2.71 7.65 -11.49
C ALA A 24 1.63 8.38 -12.30
N ALA A 25 0.35 8.10 -12.04
CA ALA A 25 -0.78 8.63 -12.80
C ALA A 25 -1.21 10.04 -12.37
N PHE A 26 -0.96 10.44 -11.12
CA PHE A 26 -1.46 11.70 -10.56
C PHE A 26 -0.33 12.63 -10.12
N ARG A 27 -0.48 13.94 -10.36
CA ARG A 27 0.54 14.94 -10.01
C ARG A 27 0.69 15.21 -8.50
N LYS A 28 -0.39 15.06 -7.74
CA LYS A 28 -0.46 15.38 -6.29
C LYS A 28 -1.37 14.39 -5.56
N PRO A 29 -1.03 13.09 -5.53
CA PRO A 29 -1.78 12.13 -4.74
C PRO A 29 -1.67 12.45 -3.25
N VAL A 30 -2.72 12.14 -2.49
CA VAL A 30 -2.74 12.29 -1.03
C VAL A 30 -3.24 11.00 -0.39
N LEU A 31 -2.71 10.68 0.79
CA LEU A 31 -3.22 9.59 1.61
C LEU A 31 -4.13 10.15 2.70
N LEU A 32 -5.41 9.75 2.69
CA LEU A 32 -6.36 10.14 3.75
C LEU A 32 -6.11 9.29 5.00
N TYR A 33 -5.46 9.88 6.00
CA TYR A 33 -5.13 9.20 7.25
C TYR A 33 -6.14 9.55 8.35
N SER A 34 -6.87 8.54 8.84
CA SER A 34 -7.95 8.70 9.83
C SER A 34 -7.57 8.21 11.24
N ILE A 35 -6.31 7.79 11.45
CA ILE A 35 -5.84 7.18 12.71
C ILE A 35 -6.51 5.81 12.99
N GLY A 36 -7.35 5.30 12.07
CA GLY A 36 -7.94 3.96 12.16
C GLY A 36 -7.00 2.86 11.68
N LYS A 37 -7.31 1.61 12.06
CA LYS A 37 -6.54 0.40 11.68
C LYS A 37 -6.30 0.27 10.18
N ASP A 38 -7.31 0.60 9.36
CA ASP A 38 -7.22 0.44 7.90
C ASP A 38 -6.29 1.50 7.30
N SER A 39 -6.41 2.75 7.75
CA SER A 39 -5.51 3.84 7.32
C SER A 39 -4.07 3.65 7.80
N ALA A 40 -3.86 2.97 8.93
CA ALA A 40 -2.53 2.59 9.41
C ALA A 40 -1.90 1.49 8.52
N VAL A 41 -2.69 0.50 8.09
CA VAL A 41 -2.24 -0.52 7.12
C VAL A 41 -1.88 0.13 5.79
N LEU A 42 -2.71 1.06 5.28
CA LEU A 42 -2.39 1.80 4.06
C LEU A 42 -1.11 2.63 4.19
N LEU A 43 -0.88 3.29 5.33
CA LEU A 43 0.36 4.02 5.60
C LEU A 43 1.58 3.08 5.58
N HIS A 44 1.46 1.90 6.18
CA HIS A 44 2.52 0.89 6.15
C HIS A 44 2.81 0.39 4.73
N LEU A 45 1.77 0.12 3.93
CA LEU A 45 1.90 -0.28 2.53
C LEU A 45 2.53 0.82 1.68
N ALA A 46 2.15 2.08 1.89
CA ALA A 46 2.77 3.23 1.23
C ALA A 46 4.27 3.31 1.57
N ALA A 47 4.65 3.16 2.84
CA ALA A 47 6.06 3.15 3.23
C ALA A 47 6.85 2.03 2.53
N LYS A 48 6.24 0.85 2.35
CA LYS A 48 6.86 -0.27 1.61
C LYS A 48 6.92 -0.02 0.11
N ALA A 49 5.92 0.61 -0.47
CA ALA A 49 5.86 0.92 -1.89
C ALA A 49 6.99 1.88 -2.32
N PHE A 50 7.37 2.81 -1.46
CA PHE A 50 8.33 3.90 -1.71
C PHE A 50 9.58 3.82 -0.82
N TYR A 51 10.00 2.62 -0.40
CA TYR A 51 11.32 2.43 0.20
C TYR A 51 12.31 1.92 -0.86
N PRO A 52 13.59 2.35 -0.89
CA PRO A 52 14.27 3.28 0.03
C PRO A 52 14.18 4.77 -0.37
N ALA A 53 13.55 5.07 -1.51
CA ALA A 53 13.44 6.43 -2.03
C ALA A 53 11.95 6.82 -2.17
N PRO A 54 11.58 8.07 -1.80
CA PRO A 54 10.20 8.55 -1.88
C PRO A 54 9.56 8.43 -3.26
#